data_AF-A0A955M074-F1
#
_entry.id   AF-A0A955M074-F1
#
_cell.length_a   1.000
_cell.length_b   1.000
_cell.length_c   1.000
_cell.angle_alpha   90.00
_cell.angle_beta   90.00
_cell.angle_gamma   90.00
#
_symmetry.space_group_name_H-M   'P 1'
#
loop_
_entity.id
_entity.type
_entity.pdbx_description
1 polymer ?
#
loop_
_entity_poly.entity_id
_entity_poly.type
_entity_poly.pdbx_seq_one_letter_code
_entity_poly.pdbx_strand_id
1 'polypeptide(L)'
;NPFVKLTVYGQYLASHPPEDEVKIVEHSSWSCAHGIERWRADCGCKLDIAVTSSQYWRGALREALDWLRDQLTAVYEREMSKYCGDPWLLRNRSIEIVLNSSVEQKEQFLRDEGLGELNDNDKEKVFQLLEMQRFCMLMYTSCGWFFDDISRIEPIQILQYASRAIEYGAMFEQRDLEEPFLKILEKANSNDPQIKNGRVVYERFVKTAKVDL
;
A
#
# COMPACT_ATOMS: atom_id res chain seq x y z
N ASN A 1 13.44 -13.47 40.19
CA ASN A 1 12.36 -13.48 41.19
C ASN A 1 11.70 -14.87 41.12
N PRO A 2 11.85 -15.74 42.16
CA PRO A 2 11.41 -17.14 42.10
C PRO A 2 9.88 -17.33 42.08
N PHE A 3 9.10 -16.26 42.24
CA PHE A 3 7.62 -16.32 42.30
C PHE A 3 6.93 -16.00 40.96
N VAL A 4 7.68 -15.73 39.89
CA VAL A 4 7.10 -15.44 38.57
C VAL A 4 7.72 -16.36 37.52
N LYS A 5 6.88 -17.12 36.82
CA LYS A 5 7.29 -17.91 35.65
C LYS A 5 7.00 -17.11 34.39
N LEU A 6 8.04 -16.79 33.63
CA LEU A 6 7.89 -16.19 32.31
C LEU A 6 7.36 -17.24 31.32
N THR A 7 6.45 -16.82 30.46
CA THR A 7 5.88 -17.63 29.39
C THR A 7 5.42 -16.73 28.24
N VAL A 8 5.09 -17.33 27.10
CA VAL A 8 4.51 -16.63 25.95
C VAL A 8 3.02 -16.91 25.85
N TYR A 9 2.25 -16.02 25.22
CA TYR A 9 0.79 -16.13 25.15
C TYR A 9 0.32 -17.49 24.61
N GLY A 10 0.96 -18.03 23.57
CA GLY A 10 0.57 -19.33 23.00
C GLY A 10 0.70 -20.49 23.97
N GLN A 11 1.75 -20.52 24.81
CA GLN A 11 1.93 -21.56 25.82
C GLN A 11 0.92 -21.41 26.97
N TYR A 12 0.67 -20.18 27.40
CA TYR A 12 -0.32 -19.90 28.44
C TYR A 12 -1.71 -20.33 27.98
N LEU A 13 -2.11 -19.96 26.76
CA LEU A 13 -3.41 -20.28 26.17
C LEU A 13 -3.63 -21.80 26.03
N ALA A 14 -2.61 -22.56 25.65
CA ALA A 14 -2.70 -24.02 25.54
C ALA A 14 -2.98 -24.73 26.88
N SER A 15 -2.61 -24.11 28.00
CA SER A 15 -2.84 -24.63 29.35
C SER A 15 -4.04 -23.99 30.06
N HIS A 16 -4.53 -22.85 29.56
CA HIS A 16 -5.62 -22.06 30.13
C HIS A 16 -6.51 -21.58 28.98
N PRO A 17 -7.42 -22.43 28.46
CA PRO A 17 -8.36 -22.02 27.43
C PRO A 17 -9.27 -20.89 27.94
N PRO A 18 -9.75 -20.00 27.05
CA PRO A 18 -10.60 -18.88 27.45
C PRO A 18 -11.98 -19.39 27.90
N GLU A 19 -12.47 -18.85 29.01
CA GLU A 19 -13.80 -19.16 29.56
C GLU A 19 -14.80 -18.02 29.34
N ASP A 20 -14.30 -16.83 29.03
CA ASP A 20 -15.08 -15.61 28.83
C ASP A 20 -14.94 -15.10 27.38
N GLU A 21 -16.01 -14.48 26.89
CA GLU A 21 -16.02 -13.76 25.63
C GLU A 21 -16.01 -12.25 25.89
N VAL A 22 -15.26 -11.52 25.07
CA VAL A 22 -15.23 -10.06 25.08
C VAL A 22 -15.46 -9.51 23.69
N LYS A 23 -16.11 -8.36 23.62
CA LYS A 23 -16.32 -7.66 22.35
C LYS A 23 -15.24 -6.60 22.15
N ILE A 24 -14.63 -6.63 20.97
CA ILE A 24 -13.66 -5.61 20.55
C ILE A 24 -14.43 -4.36 20.12
N VAL A 25 -13.93 -3.19 20.51
CA VAL A 25 -14.37 -1.92 19.94
C VAL A 25 -13.82 -1.83 18.52
N GLU A 26 -14.71 -1.89 17.53
CA GLU A 26 -14.34 -1.82 16.13
C GLU A 26 -13.56 -0.54 15.80
N HIS A 27 -12.61 -0.65 14.88
CA HIS A 27 -11.73 0.45 14.48
C HIS A 27 -10.92 1.08 15.64
N SER A 28 -10.72 0.37 16.74
CA SER A 28 -9.81 0.78 17.81
C SER A 28 -8.33 0.61 17.41
N SER A 29 -7.43 1.28 18.15
CA SER A 29 -5.99 1.06 18.02
C SER A 29 -5.33 1.18 19.38
N TRP A 30 -4.15 0.56 19.52
CA TRP A 30 -3.34 0.64 20.74
C TRP A 30 -2.64 1.99 20.94
N SER A 31 -2.53 2.83 19.90
CA SER A 31 -1.67 4.02 19.88
C SER A 31 -2.42 5.32 19.57
N CYS A 32 -3.75 5.27 19.48
CA CYS A 32 -4.60 6.44 19.32
C CYS A 32 -5.91 6.23 20.06
N ALA A 33 -6.25 7.15 20.96
CA ALA A 33 -7.53 7.15 21.69
C ALA A 33 -8.74 7.32 20.75
N HIS A 34 -8.53 7.80 19.52
CA HIS A 34 -9.54 7.96 18.48
C HIS A 34 -9.55 6.78 17.49
N GLY A 35 -9.05 5.62 17.90
CA GLY A 35 -9.06 4.41 17.08
C GLY A 35 -8.10 4.49 15.90
N ILE A 36 -8.55 4.16 14.69
CA ILE A 36 -7.73 4.21 13.47
C ILE A 36 -7.70 5.61 12.83
N GLU A 37 -8.35 6.61 13.42
CA GLU A 37 -8.44 7.94 12.80
C GLU A 37 -7.08 8.61 12.64
N ARG A 38 -6.06 8.22 13.43
CA ARG A 38 -4.66 8.63 13.19
C ARG A 38 -4.16 8.29 11.78
N TRP A 39 -4.65 7.22 11.15
CA TRP A 39 -4.24 6.81 9.80
C TRP A 39 -5.23 7.23 8.71
N ARG A 40 -6.29 7.95 9.06
CA ARG A 40 -7.41 8.25 8.14
C ARG A 40 -7.77 9.73 8.07
N ALA A 41 -7.78 10.42 9.20
CA ALA A 41 -8.30 11.77 9.31
C ALA A 41 -7.42 12.66 10.21
N ASP A 42 -7.82 13.93 10.30
CA ASP A 42 -7.31 14.83 11.32
C ASP A 42 -7.98 14.57 12.67
N CYS A 43 -7.49 13.56 13.38
CA CYS A 43 -7.93 13.26 14.74
C CYS A 43 -7.28 14.14 15.82
N GLY A 44 -6.50 15.17 15.43
CA GLY A 44 -5.77 16.05 16.34
C GLY A 44 -4.59 15.41 17.08
N CYS A 45 -4.37 14.10 16.96
CA CYS A 45 -3.19 13.46 17.53
C CYS A 45 -1.93 13.83 16.75
N LYS A 46 -1.03 14.56 17.41
CA LYS A 46 0.26 15.05 16.89
C LYS A 46 1.42 14.42 17.64
N LEU A 47 2.60 14.40 17.01
CA LEU A 47 3.83 14.04 17.72
C LEU A 47 4.40 15.22 18.48
N ASP A 48 4.44 16.40 17.85
CA ASP A 48 4.84 17.63 18.53
C ASP A 48 3.61 18.47 18.90
N ILE A 49 3.24 18.43 20.18
CA ILE A 49 2.09 19.18 20.71
C ILE A 49 2.34 20.70 20.76
N ALA A 50 3.61 21.15 20.68
CA ALA A 50 3.95 22.56 20.70
C ALA A 50 3.83 23.22 19.31
N VAL A 51 3.78 22.41 18.25
CA VAL A 51 3.68 22.90 16.87
C VAL A 51 2.23 22.85 16.37
N THR A 52 1.76 23.98 15.88
CA THR A 52 0.47 24.05 15.19
C THR A 52 0.59 23.36 13.83
N SER A 53 0.21 22.08 13.78
CA SER A 53 0.08 21.31 12.55
C SER A 53 -1.37 20.91 12.26
N SER A 54 -1.60 20.45 11.04
CA SER A 54 -2.84 19.90 10.50
C SER A 54 -2.56 18.52 9.91
N GLN A 55 -3.47 17.58 10.14
CA GLN A 55 -3.41 16.23 9.59
C GLN A 55 -4.47 15.97 8.50
N TYR A 56 -5.13 17.04 8.02
CA TYR A 56 -6.13 16.97 6.93
C TYR A 56 -5.59 16.33 5.65
N TRP A 57 -4.27 16.40 5.42
CA TRP A 57 -3.62 15.77 4.27
C TRP A 57 -3.88 14.27 4.16
N ARG A 58 -4.13 13.57 5.28
CA ARG A 58 -4.43 12.13 5.29
C ARG A 58 -5.70 11.83 4.50
N GLY A 59 -6.77 12.60 4.70
CA GLY A 59 -8.01 12.40 3.95
C GLY A 59 -7.81 12.55 2.44
N ALA A 60 -7.12 13.61 2.03
CA ALA A 60 -6.81 13.88 0.62
C ALA A 60 -5.84 12.85 0.00
N LEU A 61 -4.83 12.40 0.74
CA LEU A 61 -3.93 11.34 0.29
C LEU A 61 -4.73 10.04 0.08
N ARG A 62 -5.63 9.70 1.01
CA ARG A 62 -6.47 8.51 0.90
C ARG A 62 -7.38 8.57 -0.32
N GLU A 63 -8.00 9.71 -0.58
CA GLU A 63 -8.80 9.95 -1.79
C GLU A 63 -7.97 9.70 -3.06
N ALA A 64 -6.74 10.23 -3.12
CA ALA A 64 -5.86 10.06 -4.28
C ALA A 64 -5.46 8.59 -4.49
N LEU A 65 -5.05 7.89 -3.43
CA LEU A 65 -4.65 6.48 -3.51
C LEU A 65 -5.83 5.56 -3.83
N ASP A 66 -7.01 5.79 -3.23
CA ASP A 66 -8.21 5.02 -3.51
C ASP A 66 -8.64 5.17 -4.97
N TRP A 67 -8.63 6.41 -5.48
CA TRP A 67 -8.90 6.66 -6.89
C TRP A 67 -7.93 5.90 -7.81
N LEU A 68 -6.62 5.97 -7.52
CA LEU A 68 -5.61 5.29 -8.32
C LEU A 68 -5.76 3.75 -8.26
N ARG A 69 -5.98 3.19 -7.06
CA ARG A 69 -6.25 1.77 -6.87
C ARG A 69 -7.42 1.32 -7.72
N ASP A 70 -8.53 2.07 -7.71
CA ASP A 70 -9.74 1.68 -8.42
C ASP A 70 -9.53 1.71 -9.95
N GLN A 71 -8.78 2.70 -10.46
CA GLN A 71 -8.39 2.72 -11.88
C GLN A 71 -7.54 1.51 -12.26
N LEU A 72 -6.50 1.21 -11.47
CA LEU A 72 -5.57 0.11 -11.75
C LEU A 72 -6.18 -1.27 -11.50
N THR A 73 -7.19 -1.35 -10.63
CA THR A 73 -8.00 -2.56 -10.42
C THR A 73 -8.74 -2.93 -11.69
N ALA A 74 -9.42 -1.97 -12.33
CA ALA A 74 -10.11 -2.22 -13.58
C ALA A 74 -9.16 -2.64 -14.71
N VAL A 75 -7.95 -2.06 -14.75
CA VAL A 75 -6.89 -2.49 -15.70
C VAL A 75 -6.46 -3.92 -15.39
N TYR A 76 -6.19 -4.24 -14.12
CA TYR A 76 -5.74 -5.57 -13.70
C TYR A 76 -6.76 -6.65 -14.06
N GLU A 77 -8.03 -6.47 -13.71
CA GLU A 77 -9.08 -7.44 -14.01
C GLU A 77 -9.21 -7.66 -15.52
N ARG A 78 -9.24 -6.58 -16.31
CA ARG A 78 -9.38 -6.65 -17.78
C ARG A 78 -8.21 -7.40 -18.42
N GLU A 79 -6.99 -7.12 -18.00
CA GLU A 79 -5.79 -7.66 -18.64
C GLU A 79 -5.44 -9.05 -18.14
N MET A 80 -5.56 -9.31 -16.83
CA MET A 80 -5.22 -10.60 -16.24
C MET A 80 -6.25 -11.70 -16.59
N SER A 81 -7.52 -11.35 -16.78
CA SER A 81 -8.57 -12.31 -17.18
C SER A 81 -8.32 -12.95 -18.55
N LYS A 82 -7.38 -12.43 -19.34
CA LYS A 82 -6.94 -13.04 -20.61
C LYS A 82 -6.10 -14.30 -20.38
N TYR A 83 -5.50 -14.46 -19.20
CA TYR A 83 -4.57 -15.54 -18.87
C TYR A 83 -5.14 -16.53 -17.86
N CYS A 84 -5.95 -16.08 -16.90
CA CYS A 84 -6.49 -16.94 -15.85
C CYS A 84 -7.97 -16.64 -15.52
N GLY A 85 -8.67 -17.63 -14.95
CA GLY A 85 -10.09 -17.51 -14.58
C GLY A 85 -10.36 -16.70 -13.30
N ASP A 86 -9.38 -16.58 -12.39
CA ASP A 86 -9.50 -15.79 -11.16
C ASP A 86 -8.23 -14.92 -10.96
N PRO A 87 -8.23 -13.68 -11.46
CA PRO A 87 -7.12 -12.74 -11.27
C PRO A 87 -6.78 -12.49 -9.79
N TRP A 88 -7.78 -12.45 -8.91
CA TRP A 88 -7.58 -12.05 -7.52
C TRP A 88 -6.96 -13.16 -6.68
N LEU A 89 -7.28 -14.41 -6.99
CA LEU A 89 -6.59 -15.57 -6.44
C LEU A 89 -5.14 -15.61 -6.90
N LEU A 90 -4.88 -15.38 -8.19
CA LEU A 90 -3.52 -15.35 -8.73
C LEU A 90 -2.66 -14.25 -8.06
N ARG A 91 -3.23 -13.04 -7.85
CA ARG A 91 -2.60 -11.95 -7.09
C ARG A 91 -2.29 -12.31 -5.64
N ASN A 92 -3.10 -13.17 -5.00
CA ASN A 92 -2.78 -13.64 -3.65
C ASN A 92 -1.65 -14.67 -3.65
N ARG A 93 -1.65 -15.59 -4.63
CA ARG A 93 -0.62 -16.62 -4.77
C ARG A 93 0.74 -16.08 -5.18
N SER A 94 0.79 -14.90 -5.79
CA SER A 94 2.06 -14.25 -6.15
C SER A 94 2.97 -13.92 -4.95
N ILE A 95 2.49 -14.09 -3.71
CA ILE A 95 3.36 -14.06 -2.52
C ILE A 95 4.56 -15.01 -2.65
N GLU A 96 4.41 -16.14 -3.34
CA GLU A 96 5.51 -17.09 -3.56
C GLU A 96 6.68 -16.47 -4.31
N ILE A 97 6.39 -15.72 -5.37
CA ILE A 97 7.42 -15.04 -6.18
C ILE A 97 7.90 -13.73 -5.55
N VAL A 98 7.16 -13.18 -4.58
CA VAL A 98 7.60 -12.05 -3.75
C VAL A 98 8.60 -12.52 -2.70
N LEU A 99 8.35 -13.67 -2.06
CA LEU A 99 9.24 -14.26 -1.06
C LEU A 99 10.52 -14.83 -1.71
N ASN A 100 10.42 -15.33 -2.93
CA ASN A 100 11.55 -15.82 -3.71
C ASN A 100 11.41 -15.41 -5.19
N SER A 101 12.19 -14.42 -5.61
CA SER A 101 12.13 -13.86 -6.96
C SER A 101 13.08 -14.52 -7.96
N SER A 102 13.64 -15.69 -7.63
CA SER A 102 14.49 -16.48 -8.53
C SER A 102 13.76 -16.87 -9.82
N VAL A 103 14.54 -17.06 -10.89
CA VAL A 103 14.00 -17.46 -12.21
C VAL A 103 13.28 -18.80 -12.09
N GLU A 104 13.85 -19.73 -11.32
CA GLU A 104 13.29 -21.06 -11.08
C GLU A 104 11.93 -20.99 -10.38
N GLN A 105 11.80 -20.15 -9.34
CA GLN A 105 10.52 -19.98 -8.63
C GLN A 105 9.46 -19.33 -9.52
N LYS A 106 9.84 -18.34 -10.34
CA LYS A 106 8.91 -17.68 -11.28
C LYS A 106 8.37 -18.65 -12.33
N GLU A 107 9.25 -19.47 -12.91
CA GLU A 107 8.82 -20.48 -13.88
C GLU A 107 7.97 -21.58 -13.22
N GLN A 108 8.29 -21.97 -11.98
CA GLN A 108 7.48 -22.95 -11.24
C GLN A 108 6.08 -22.39 -10.93
N PHE A 109 5.99 -21.16 -10.43
CA PHE A 109 4.73 -20.47 -10.18
C PHE A 109 3.85 -20.43 -11.44
N LEU A 110 4.41 -20.08 -12.60
CA LEU A 110 3.64 -20.08 -13.85
C LEU A 110 3.13 -21.49 -14.20
N ARG A 111 3.92 -22.55 -14.01
CA ARG A 111 3.45 -23.92 -14.25
C ARG A 111 2.32 -24.32 -13.30
N ASP A 112 2.43 -24.01 -12.01
CA ASP A 112 1.45 -24.37 -11.00
C ASP A 112 0.11 -23.66 -11.21
N GLU A 113 0.15 -22.44 -11.77
CA GLU A 113 -1.04 -21.65 -12.12
C GLU A 113 -1.57 -21.93 -13.54
N GLY A 114 -1.00 -22.91 -14.26
CA GLY A 114 -1.44 -23.29 -15.61
C GLY A 114 -1.03 -22.30 -16.72
N LEU A 115 -0.05 -21.43 -16.44
CA LEU A 115 0.48 -20.37 -17.31
C LEU A 115 1.87 -20.71 -17.89
N GLY A 116 2.36 -21.93 -17.69
CA GLY A 116 3.71 -22.35 -18.09
C GLY A 116 3.97 -22.33 -19.60
N GLU A 117 2.93 -22.56 -20.41
CA GLU A 117 3.00 -22.62 -21.88
C GLU A 117 2.81 -21.25 -22.57
N LEU A 118 2.66 -20.17 -21.80
CA LEU A 118 2.64 -18.82 -22.37
C LEU A 118 3.96 -18.50 -23.06
N ASN A 119 3.91 -17.69 -24.12
CA ASN A 119 5.12 -17.13 -24.70
C ASN A 119 5.78 -16.12 -23.73
N ASP A 120 7.07 -15.84 -23.92
CA ASP A 120 7.85 -15.01 -23.00
C ASP A 120 7.25 -13.61 -22.79
N ASN A 121 6.70 -13.01 -23.84
CA ASN A 121 6.08 -11.69 -23.78
C ASN A 121 4.79 -11.70 -22.94
N ASP A 122 3.98 -12.75 -23.01
CA ASP A 122 2.78 -12.87 -22.18
C ASP A 122 3.10 -13.26 -20.74
N LYS A 123 4.14 -14.07 -20.51
CA LYS A 123 4.69 -14.31 -19.16
C LYS A 123 5.15 -13.01 -18.51
N GLU A 124 5.87 -12.18 -19.25
CA GLU A 124 6.32 -10.87 -18.76
C GLU A 124 5.15 -9.98 -18.37
N LYS A 125 4.10 -9.90 -19.20
CA LYS A 125 2.88 -9.12 -18.88
C LYS A 125 2.20 -9.62 -17.60
N VAL A 126 2.12 -10.95 -17.40
CA VAL A 126 1.56 -11.51 -16.16
C VAL A 126 2.34 -10.99 -14.95
N PHE A 127 3.68 -11.02 -14.99
CA PHE A 127 4.49 -10.49 -13.90
C PHE A 127 4.36 -8.98 -13.72
N GLN A 128 4.31 -8.20 -14.81
CA GLN A 128 4.10 -6.75 -14.75
C GLN A 128 2.76 -6.39 -14.11
N LEU A 129 1.68 -7.10 -14.45
CA LEU A 129 0.35 -6.91 -13.84
C LEU A 129 0.34 -7.29 -12.35
N LEU A 130 1.07 -8.34 -11.96
CA LEU A 130 1.21 -8.73 -10.56
C LEU A 130 2.02 -7.70 -9.76
N GLU A 131 3.11 -7.17 -10.33
CA GLU A 131 3.89 -6.10 -9.71
C GLU A 131 3.09 -4.79 -9.61
N MET A 132 2.26 -4.45 -10.61
CA MET A 132 1.32 -3.33 -10.52
C MET A 132 0.44 -3.43 -9.27
N GLN A 133 -0.20 -4.60 -9.07
CA GLN A 133 -1.06 -4.84 -7.90
C GLN A 133 -0.26 -4.85 -6.59
N ARG A 134 0.97 -5.35 -6.61
CA ARG A 134 1.88 -5.27 -5.45
C ARG A 134 2.12 -3.81 -5.05
N PHE A 135 2.41 -2.92 -6.00
CA PHE A 135 2.59 -1.49 -5.70
C PHE A 135 1.28 -0.81 -5.26
N CYS A 136 0.13 -1.22 -5.79
CA CYS A 136 -1.18 -0.81 -5.26
C CYS A 136 -1.39 -1.21 -3.79
N MET A 137 -0.83 -2.33 -3.34
CA MET A 137 -0.88 -2.71 -1.91
C MET A 137 0.15 -1.93 -1.09
N LEU A 138 1.38 -1.79 -1.59
CA LEU A 138 2.48 -1.13 -0.87
C LEU A 138 2.20 0.35 -0.58
N MET A 139 1.48 1.06 -1.46
CA MET A 139 1.11 2.46 -1.22
C MET A 139 0.19 2.67 0.00
N TYR A 140 -0.35 1.61 0.61
CA TYR A 140 -1.12 1.69 1.85
C TYR A 140 -0.30 1.35 3.12
N THR A 141 1.02 1.29 3.03
CA THR A 141 1.88 1.01 4.20
C THR A 141 1.61 2.02 5.32
N SER A 142 1.30 1.53 6.52
CA SER A 142 0.74 2.33 7.62
C SER A 142 1.68 3.42 8.17
N CYS A 143 3.00 3.26 8.04
CA CYS A 143 3.97 4.25 8.53
C CYS A 143 3.83 5.61 7.83
N GLY A 144 3.42 5.63 6.56
CA GLY A 144 3.27 6.86 5.79
C GLY A 144 2.07 7.73 6.17
N TRP A 145 1.30 7.34 7.19
CA TRP A 145 0.15 8.09 7.70
C TRP A 145 0.34 8.57 9.14
N PHE A 146 1.36 8.09 9.83
CA PHE A 146 1.45 8.20 11.30
C PHE A 146 1.88 9.60 11.77
N PHE A 147 2.75 10.26 11.01
CA PHE A 147 3.39 11.51 11.37
C PHE A 147 2.56 12.73 10.99
N ASP A 148 3.09 13.91 11.33
CA ASP A 148 2.32 15.15 11.27
C ASP A 148 2.20 15.71 9.85
N ASP A 149 3.13 15.39 8.94
CA ASP A 149 3.23 16.00 7.61
C ASP A 149 3.42 15.03 6.44
N ILE A 150 2.87 15.41 5.27
CA ILE A 150 2.98 14.66 4.00
C ILE A 150 4.36 14.76 3.32
N SER A 151 5.19 15.76 3.66
CA SER A 151 6.53 15.92 3.05
C SER A 151 7.60 15.03 3.67
N ARG A 152 7.23 14.22 4.67
CA ARG A 152 8.16 13.30 5.33
C ARG A 152 8.52 12.10 4.44
N ILE A 153 9.60 11.44 4.82
CA ILE A 153 10.13 10.26 4.11
C ILE A 153 9.09 9.13 3.99
N GLU A 154 8.22 8.96 4.98
CA GLU A 154 7.25 7.86 4.99
C GLU A 154 6.11 8.08 3.97
N PRO A 155 5.42 9.23 3.90
CA PRO A 155 4.49 9.51 2.81
C PRO A 155 5.18 9.61 1.43
N ILE A 156 6.43 10.10 1.35
CA ILE A 156 7.20 10.08 0.08
C ILE A 156 7.35 8.65 -0.43
N GLN A 157 7.66 7.69 0.44
CA GLN A 157 7.76 6.27 0.06
C GLN A 157 6.43 5.71 -0.47
N ILE A 158 5.29 6.09 0.14
CA ILE A 158 3.96 5.74 -0.36
C ILE A 158 3.75 6.29 -1.78
N LEU A 159 4.12 7.55 -2.01
CA LEU A 159 3.95 8.20 -3.31
C LEU A 159 4.89 7.60 -4.37
N GLN A 160 6.08 7.14 -3.99
CA GLN A 160 6.95 6.35 -4.87
C GLN A 160 6.29 5.03 -5.29
N TYR A 161 5.62 4.32 -4.36
CA TYR A 161 4.86 3.13 -4.71
C TYR A 161 3.69 3.44 -5.65
N ALA A 162 2.96 4.54 -5.40
CA ALA A 162 1.90 4.99 -6.32
C ALA A 162 2.45 5.30 -7.72
N SER A 163 3.63 5.95 -7.80
CA SER A 163 4.30 6.23 -9.07
C SER A 163 4.66 4.95 -9.84
N ARG A 164 5.20 3.95 -9.14
CA ARG A 164 5.50 2.62 -9.73
C ARG A 164 4.24 1.92 -10.22
N ALA A 165 3.14 2.01 -9.47
CA ALA A 165 1.86 1.44 -9.89
C ALA A 165 1.35 2.11 -11.18
N ILE A 166 1.50 3.44 -11.30
CA ILE A 166 1.17 4.20 -12.52
C ILE A 166 2.04 3.76 -13.70
N GLU A 167 3.35 3.56 -13.49
CA GLU A 167 4.28 3.11 -14.54
C GLU A 167 3.89 1.75 -15.12
N TYR A 168 3.61 0.77 -14.26
CA TYR A 168 3.10 -0.52 -14.74
C TYR A 168 1.73 -0.38 -15.40
N GLY A 169 0.84 0.43 -14.84
CA GLY A 169 -0.48 0.69 -15.42
C GLY A 169 -0.41 1.27 -16.85
N ALA A 170 0.54 2.17 -17.11
CA ALA A 170 0.75 2.80 -18.41
C ALA A 170 1.16 1.81 -19.51
N MET A 171 1.69 0.63 -19.16
CA MET A 171 1.98 -0.44 -20.13
C MET A 171 0.70 -1.07 -20.71
N PHE A 172 -0.44 -0.92 -20.03
CA PHE A 172 -1.71 -1.56 -20.36
C PHE A 172 -2.88 -0.59 -20.56
N GLU A 173 -2.68 0.69 -20.28
CA GLU A 173 -3.69 1.73 -20.33
C GLU A 173 -3.11 2.98 -21.00
N GLN A 174 -3.80 3.46 -22.05
CA GLN A 174 -3.35 4.65 -22.79
C GLN A 174 -3.78 5.95 -22.13
N ARG A 175 -4.79 5.90 -21.24
CA ARG A 175 -5.25 7.07 -20.49
C ARG A 175 -4.19 7.49 -19.48
N ASP A 176 -3.98 8.79 -19.37
CA ASP A 176 -3.12 9.36 -18.34
C ASP A 176 -3.77 9.22 -16.95
N LEU A 177 -3.11 8.46 -16.08
CA LEU A 177 -3.49 8.27 -14.68
C LEU A 177 -2.74 9.21 -13.74
N GLU A 178 -1.59 9.75 -14.16
CA GLU A 178 -0.73 10.56 -13.29
C GLU A 178 -1.34 11.95 -13.03
N GLU A 179 -1.77 12.68 -14.07
CA GLU A 179 -2.30 14.02 -13.85
C GLU A 179 -3.59 14.06 -13.02
N PRO A 180 -4.61 13.19 -13.25
CA PRO A 180 -5.76 13.15 -12.37
C PRO A 180 -5.40 12.77 -10.93
N PHE A 181 -4.46 11.83 -10.73
CA PHE A 181 -3.93 11.50 -9.40
C PHE A 181 -3.31 12.74 -8.72
N LEU A 182 -2.46 13.49 -9.43
CA LEU A 182 -1.83 14.69 -8.90
C LEU A 182 -2.81 15.83 -8.60
N LYS A 183 -3.91 15.95 -9.35
CA LYS A 183 -4.99 16.91 -9.07
C LYS A 183 -5.71 16.59 -7.76
N ILE A 184 -5.92 15.32 -7.44
CA ILE A 184 -6.51 14.93 -6.15
C ILE A 184 -5.48 15.17 -5.03
N LEU A 185 -4.24 14.77 -5.25
CA LEU A 185 -3.14 14.89 -4.29
C LEU A 185 -2.80 16.35 -3.94
N GLU A 186 -3.08 17.30 -4.83
CA GLU A 186 -2.92 18.74 -4.58
C GLU A 186 -3.74 19.23 -3.36
N LYS A 187 -4.84 18.56 -3.02
CA LYS A 187 -5.66 18.88 -1.83
C LYS A 187 -4.97 18.50 -0.51
N ALA A 188 -3.91 17.69 -0.56
CA ALA A 188 -3.19 17.23 0.62
C ALA A 188 -2.17 18.28 1.06
N ASN A 189 -2.61 19.27 1.85
CA ASN A 189 -1.78 20.39 2.29
C ASN A 189 -0.64 19.94 3.21
N SER A 190 0.58 20.40 2.92
CA SER A 190 1.72 20.27 3.84
C SER A 190 1.67 21.40 4.88
N ASN A 191 2.14 21.09 6.07
CA ASN A 191 2.44 22.02 7.15
C ASN A 191 3.69 22.86 6.85
N ASP A 192 4.50 22.50 5.86
CA ASP A 192 5.61 23.32 5.37
C ASP A 192 5.13 24.25 4.23
N PRO A 193 5.14 25.60 4.45
CA PRO A 193 4.73 26.57 3.44
C PRO A 193 5.56 26.53 2.15
N GLN A 194 6.81 26.04 2.20
CA GLN A 194 7.68 25.92 1.02
C GLN A 194 7.32 24.70 0.16
N ILE A 195 6.73 23.68 0.77
CA ILE A 195 6.23 22.48 0.08
C ILE A 195 4.80 22.70 -0.41
N LYS A 196 3.94 23.39 0.35
CA LYS A 196 2.53 23.67 0.03
C LYS A 196 1.62 22.45 0.06
N ASN A 197 1.84 21.44 -0.78
CA ASN A 197 0.92 20.29 -0.90
C ASN A 197 1.57 19.02 -1.47
N GLY A 198 0.79 17.94 -1.49
CA GLY A 198 1.23 16.62 -1.95
C GLY A 198 1.63 16.57 -3.43
N ARG A 199 1.04 17.39 -4.32
CA ARG A 199 1.49 17.48 -5.74
C ARG A 199 2.94 17.93 -5.80
N VAL A 200 3.30 18.98 -5.05
CA VAL A 200 4.68 19.48 -4.99
C VAL A 200 5.62 18.44 -4.37
N VAL A 201 5.17 17.70 -3.35
CA VAL A 201 5.95 16.57 -2.79
C VAL A 201 6.27 15.55 -3.88
N TYR A 202 5.26 15.14 -4.64
CA TYR A 202 5.42 14.16 -5.71
C TYR A 202 6.38 14.67 -6.81
N GLU A 203 6.17 15.89 -7.30
CA GLU A 203 6.99 16.47 -8.37
C GLU A 203 8.45 16.66 -7.95
N ARG A 204 8.70 17.07 -6.69
CA ARG A 204 10.07 17.34 -6.21
C ARG A 204 10.83 16.10 -5.78
N PHE A 205 10.18 15.14 -5.11
CA PHE A 205 10.85 14.04 -4.43
C PHE A 205 10.57 12.65 -5.02
N VAL A 206 9.51 12.52 -5.82
CA VAL A 206 9.12 11.23 -6.42
C VAL A 206 9.54 11.19 -7.88
N LYS A 207 9.17 12.19 -8.69
CA LYS A 207 9.55 12.23 -10.12
C LYS A 207 11.07 12.26 -10.32
N THR A 208 11.80 12.96 -9.46
CA THR A 208 13.26 13.08 -9.53
C THR A 208 14.00 11.83 -9.09
N ALA A 209 13.35 10.94 -8.35
CA ALA A 209 13.91 9.68 -7.86
C ALA A 209 13.65 8.49 -8.81
N LYS A 210 12.95 8.72 -9.94
CA LYS A 210 12.70 7.68 -10.93
C LYS A 210 14.02 7.21 -11.54
N VAL A 211 14.20 5.89 -11.53
CA VAL A 211 15.27 5.19 -12.23
C VAL A 211 14.62 4.46 -13.40
N ASP A 212 15.25 4.45 -14.58
CA ASP A 212 14.72 3.74 -15.75
C ASP A 212 14.53 2.25 -15.44
N LEU A 213 13.42 1.71 -15.96
CA LEU A 213 12.98 0.31 -15.81
C LEU A 213 13.85 -0.67 -16.60
#